data_AF-A0A651H0D0-F1
#
_entry.id   AF-A0A651H0D0-F1
#
_cell.length_a   1.000
_cell.length_b   1.000
_cell.length_c   1.000
_cell.angle_alpha   90.00
_cell.angle_beta   90.00
_cell.angle_gamma   90.00
#
_symmetry.space_group_name_H-M   'P 1'
#
loop_
_entity.id
_entity.type
_entity.pdbx_description
1 polymer ?
#
loop_
_entity_poly.entity_id
_entity_poly.type
_entity_poly.pdbx_seq_one_letter_code
_entity_poly.pdbx_strand_id
1 'polypeptide(L)'
;MSDTDLDDGELLARAREGDAPAFAVLVHRHAATLHAAASASSGSAAGASGAADAASGTTDAASDTADAASGTTDAAGDPGGGAAALTTVRRTFLRAMRRLDRADPTDVEGWLLEVQGTPLDADAAARAAPLASAELDELWRELAPRWPRGRRKRRLPRWIAQVALVLVLLALAVAVPYALLVTAVEEADPSPDPIAEVVGVPIVDDQFDLTFEDAGEDDAGEDDLDPGTDVDADGEEP
;
A
#
# COMPACT_ATOMS: atom_id res chain seq x y z
N MET A 1 -6.61 8.69 13.49
CA MET A 1 -5.16 8.68 13.22
C MET A 1 -5.01 9.24 11.82
N SER A 2 -4.37 10.41 11.72
CA SER A 2 -4.10 11.02 10.42
C SER A 2 -2.92 10.25 9.81
N ASP A 3 -2.93 9.97 8.50
CA ASP A 3 -1.83 9.24 7.83
C ASP A 3 -0.46 9.95 7.97
N THR A 4 -0.43 11.19 8.47
CA THR A 4 0.78 11.94 8.83
C THR A 4 1.57 11.38 10.01
N ASP A 5 0.99 10.51 10.84
CA ASP A 5 1.67 9.96 12.02
C ASP A 5 2.48 8.69 11.72
N LEU A 6 2.37 8.15 10.50
CA LEU A 6 3.09 6.94 10.09
C LEU A 6 4.57 7.24 9.88
N ASP A 7 5.43 6.32 10.30
CA ASP A 7 6.85 6.38 10.00
C ASP A 7 7.14 6.09 8.52
N ASP A 8 8.33 6.48 8.04
CA ASP A 8 8.67 6.33 6.62
C ASP A 8 8.76 4.85 6.20
N GLY A 9 9.11 3.95 7.11
CA GLY A 9 9.15 2.51 6.88
C GLY A 9 7.76 1.91 6.69
N GLU A 10 6.78 2.33 7.49
CA GLU A 10 5.37 1.96 7.38
C GLU A 10 4.75 2.49 6.08
N LEU A 11 5.02 3.75 5.73
CA LEU A 11 4.59 4.33 4.46
C LEU A 11 5.19 3.58 3.26
N LEU A 12 6.47 3.20 3.36
CA LEU A 12 7.14 2.42 2.32
C LEU A 12 6.56 1.00 2.22
N ALA A 13 6.21 0.37 3.35
CA ALA A 13 5.54 -0.92 3.37
C ALA A 13 4.17 -0.86 2.68
N ARG A 14 3.36 0.16 2.98
CA ARG A 14 2.07 0.39 2.28
C ARG A 14 2.27 0.66 0.79
N ALA A 15 3.26 1.48 0.43
CA ALA A 15 3.59 1.75 -0.96
C ALA A 15 3.95 0.45 -1.72
N ARG A 16 4.66 -0.49 -1.09
CA ARG A 16 4.98 -1.81 -1.67
C ARG A 16 3.75 -2.67 -1.93
N GLU A 17 2.73 -2.53 -1.08
CA GLU A 17 1.43 -3.17 -1.25
C GLU A 17 0.57 -2.50 -2.33
N GLY A 18 1.04 -1.39 -2.91
CA GLY A 18 0.40 -0.68 -4.00
C GLY A 18 -0.38 0.56 -3.57
N ASP A 19 -0.29 0.97 -2.30
CA ASP A 19 -0.91 2.18 -1.79
C ASP A 19 -0.23 3.45 -2.35
N ALA A 20 -0.81 4.02 -3.41
CA ALA A 20 -0.29 5.22 -4.04
C ALA A 20 -0.29 6.45 -3.11
N PRO A 21 -1.36 6.72 -2.31
CA PRO A 21 -1.33 7.74 -1.27
C PRO A 21 -0.12 7.65 -0.33
N ALA A 22 0.24 6.46 0.16
CA ALA A 22 1.38 6.30 1.07
C ALA A 22 2.70 6.73 0.41
N PHE A 23 2.89 6.42 -0.87
CA PHE A 23 4.05 6.91 -1.61
C PHE A 23 4.00 8.41 -1.89
N ALA A 24 2.82 8.99 -2.11
CA ALA A 24 2.68 10.43 -2.26
C ALA A 24 3.17 11.18 -1.02
N VAL A 25 2.91 10.64 0.18
CA VAL A 25 3.42 11.20 1.44
C VAL A 25 4.95 11.12 1.49
N LEU A 26 5.55 9.98 1.09
CA LEU A 26 7.02 9.85 1.00
C LEU A 26 7.62 10.86 0.02
N VAL A 27 6.98 11.08 -1.13
CA VAL A 27 7.39 12.11 -2.09
C VAL A 27 7.38 13.49 -1.44
N HIS A 28 6.31 13.84 -0.73
CA HIS A 28 6.21 15.13 -0.04
C HIS A 28 7.28 15.30 1.04
N ARG A 29 7.59 14.24 1.81
CA ARG A 29 8.60 14.28 2.88
C ARG A 29 10.03 14.41 2.33
N HIS A 30 10.39 13.67 1.28
CA HIS A 30 11.78 13.58 0.82
C HIS A 30 12.09 14.36 -0.46
N ALA A 31 11.11 14.97 -1.13
CA ALA A 31 11.40 15.73 -2.36
C ALA A 31 12.34 16.92 -2.12
N ALA A 32 12.22 17.59 -0.96
CA ALA A 32 13.11 18.71 -0.61
C ALA A 32 14.57 18.26 -0.44
N THR A 33 14.81 17.12 0.21
CA THR A 33 16.17 16.59 0.41
C THR A 33 16.79 16.11 -0.90
N LEU A 34 16.01 15.46 -1.78
CA LEU A 34 16.49 15.06 -3.11
C LEU A 34 16.75 16.26 -4.02
N HIS A 35 15.93 17.31 -3.92
CA HIS A 35 16.13 18.55 -4.65
C HIS A 35 17.42 19.24 -4.21
N ALA A 36 17.67 19.31 -2.90
CA ALA A 36 18.93 19.79 -2.33
C ALA A 36 20.16 19.11 -2.95
N ALA A 37 20.14 17.77 -2.95
CA ALA A 37 21.21 16.94 -3.49
C ALA A 37 21.41 17.18 -5.00
N ALA A 38 20.30 17.30 -5.74
CA ALA A 38 20.34 17.55 -7.18
C ALA A 38 20.88 18.95 -7.53
N SER A 39 20.49 19.98 -6.77
CA SER A 39 21.00 21.34 -6.96
C SER A 39 22.49 21.43 -6.62
N ALA A 40 22.95 20.77 -5.55
CA ALA A 40 24.35 20.75 -5.15
C ALA A 40 25.25 20.10 -6.21
N SER A 41 24.84 18.95 -6.76
CA SER A 41 25.60 18.27 -7.81
C SER A 41 25.71 19.10 -9.10
N SER A 42 24.67 19.86 -9.43
CA SER A 42 24.64 20.74 -10.61
C SER A 42 25.53 21.98 -10.42
N GLY A 43 25.52 22.57 -9.21
CA GLY A 43 26.41 23.68 -8.85
C GLY A 43 27.89 23.29 -8.81
N SER A 44 28.21 22.07 -8.34
CA SER A 44 29.58 21.56 -8.34
C SER A 44 30.14 21.39 -9.76
N ALA A 45 29.32 20.99 -10.73
CA ALA A 45 29.74 20.84 -12.12
C ALA A 45 30.04 22.19 -12.79
N ALA A 46 29.24 23.22 -12.51
CA ALA A 46 29.43 24.56 -13.04
C ALA A 46 30.71 25.25 -12.49
N GLY A 47 31.01 25.06 -11.20
CA GLY A 47 32.23 25.58 -10.58
C GLY A 47 33.52 24.97 -11.17
N ALA A 48 33.49 23.67 -11.50
CA ALA A 48 34.61 23.00 -12.15
C ALA A 48 34.85 23.49 -13.59
N SER A 49 33.80 23.82 -14.35
CA SER A 49 33.94 24.39 -15.69
C SER A 49 34.45 25.83 -15.69
N GLY A 50 34.06 26.65 -14.70
CA GLY A 50 34.56 28.03 -14.58
C GLY A 50 36.04 28.11 -14.16
N ALA A 51 36.49 27.15 -13.35
CA ALA A 51 37.90 27.07 -12.96
C ALA A 51 38.84 26.66 -14.11
N ALA A 52 38.33 25.92 -15.11
CA ALA A 52 39.09 25.56 -16.31
C ALA A 52 39.27 26.75 -17.28
N ASP A 53 38.33 27.69 -17.31
CA ASP A 53 38.39 28.87 -18.19
C ASP A 53 39.30 29.98 -17.61
N ALA A 54 39.42 30.06 -16.27
CA ALA A 54 40.33 30.97 -15.59
C ALA A 54 41.83 30.64 -15.78
N ALA A 55 42.17 29.45 -16.30
CA ALA A 55 43.55 29.04 -16.57
C ALA A 55 44.05 29.44 -17.98
N SER A 56 43.20 30.02 -18.83
CA SER A 56 43.54 30.37 -20.23
C SER A 56 43.74 31.88 -20.47
N GLY A 57 44.10 32.63 -19.43
CA GLY A 57 44.23 34.09 -19.49
C GLY A 57 45.61 34.60 -19.09
N THR A 58 46.66 34.29 -19.86
CA THR A 58 47.89 35.10 -19.84
C THR A 58 48.24 35.53 -21.26
N THR A 59 47.90 36.76 -21.63
CA THR A 59 48.80 37.73 -22.27
C THR A 59 48.10 39.07 -22.48
N ASP A 60 48.51 40.01 -21.64
CA ASP A 60 48.91 41.40 -21.90
C ASP A 60 48.01 42.43 -22.63
N ALA A 61 47.76 43.50 -21.88
CA ALA A 61 47.70 44.93 -22.24
C ALA A 61 46.70 45.45 -23.28
N ALA A 62 45.73 46.26 -22.82
CA ALA A 62 45.85 47.73 -22.79
C ALA A 62 44.54 48.40 -22.33
N SER A 63 44.71 49.47 -21.55
CA SER A 63 43.84 50.62 -21.27
C SER A 63 42.39 50.59 -21.75
N ASP A 64 41.44 50.71 -20.82
CA ASP A 64 40.74 51.98 -20.66
C ASP A 64 39.94 52.04 -19.36
N THR A 65 39.89 53.24 -18.80
CA THR A 65 39.22 53.61 -17.55
C THR A 65 37.77 54.01 -17.78
N ALA A 66 36.95 53.84 -16.72
CA ALA A 66 35.54 54.21 -16.54
C ALA A 66 34.55 53.16 -17.07
N ASP A 67 33.48 52.80 -16.35
CA ASP A 67 32.76 53.53 -15.33
C ASP A 67 32.16 52.54 -14.31
N ALA A 68 32.18 52.94 -13.05
CA ALA A 68 31.63 52.19 -11.94
C ALA A 68 30.24 52.73 -11.63
N ALA A 69 29.18 51.93 -11.82
CA ALA A 69 28.05 51.87 -10.90
C ALA A 69 27.01 50.81 -11.32
N SER A 70 26.50 50.13 -10.29
CA SER A 70 25.25 49.37 -10.27
C SER A 70 25.23 48.01 -10.97
N GLY A 71 26.16 47.15 -10.55
CA GLY A 71 25.86 45.73 -10.44
C GLY A 71 24.86 45.50 -9.30
N THR A 72 23.57 45.64 -9.57
CA THR A 72 22.57 44.91 -8.81
C THR A 72 22.68 43.47 -9.30
N THR A 73 23.40 42.64 -8.55
CA THR A 73 23.20 41.19 -8.63
C THR A 73 21.78 40.94 -8.14
N ASP A 74 20.82 41.10 -9.06
CA ASP A 74 19.51 40.53 -8.90
C ASP A 74 19.77 39.04 -8.69
N ALA A 75 19.35 38.57 -7.53
CA ALA A 75 19.11 37.19 -7.22
C ALA A 75 17.97 36.64 -8.09
N ALA A 76 18.07 36.83 -9.42
CA ALA A 76 17.37 36.05 -10.41
C ALA A 76 18.11 34.71 -10.45
N GLY A 77 17.74 33.85 -9.48
CA GLY A 77 18.21 32.48 -9.39
C GLY A 77 18.14 31.85 -10.77
N ASP A 78 19.25 31.22 -11.17
CA ASP A 78 19.37 30.48 -12.41
C ASP A 78 18.10 29.62 -12.64
N PRO A 79 17.21 30.00 -13.58
CA PRO A 79 15.99 29.25 -13.84
C PRO A 79 16.32 27.88 -14.45
N GLY A 80 17.55 27.68 -14.94
CA GLY A 80 18.04 26.40 -15.45
C GLY A 80 18.33 25.39 -14.35
N GLY A 81 18.98 25.83 -13.27
CA GLY A 81 19.39 24.97 -12.16
C GLY A 81 18.22 24.33 -11.41
N GLY A 82 17.16 25.09 -11.16
CA GLY A 82 15.94 24.58 -10.51
C GLY A 82 15.20 23.55 -11.36
N ALA A 83 15.03 23.83 -12.66
CA ALA A 83 14.35 22.90 -13.59
C ALA A 83 15.15 21.59 -13.80
N ALA A 84 16.48 21.67 -13.86
CA ALA A 84 17.35 20.50 -13.96
C ALA A 84 17.31 19.66 -12.67
N ALA A 85 17.27 20.30 -11.50
CA ALA A 85 17.14 19.63 -10.22
C ALA A 85 15.79 18.89 -10.11
N LEU A 86 14.67 19.55 -10.45
CA LEU A 86 13.35 18.91 -10.48
C LEU A 86 13.28 17.72 -11.45
N THR A 87 13.90 17.83 -12.63
CA THR A 87 14.01 16.71 -13.58
C THR A 87 14.76 15.52 -12.98
N THR A 88 15.81 15.80 -12.21
CA THR A 88 16.59 14.77 -11.51
C THR A 88 15.76 14.10 -10.43
N VAL A 89 15.10 14.88 -9.57
CA VAL A 89 14.18 14.39 -8.52
C VAL A 89 13.09 13.49 -9.13
N ARG A 90 12.46 13.94 -10.22
CA ARG A 90 11.46 13.16 -10.97
C ARG A 90 12.02 11.81 -11.43
N ARG A 91 13.22 11.80 -12.03
CA ARG A 91 13.87 10.55 -12.48
C ARG A 91 14.21 9.64 -11.30
N THR A 92 14.64 10.21 -10.18
CA THR A 92 14.91 9.46 -8.94
C THR A 92 13.64 8.76 -8.45
N PHE A 93 12.51 9.46 -8.32
CA PHE A 93 11.25 8.82 -7.92
C PHE A 93 10.77 7.77 -8.92
N LEU A 94 10.92 8.00 -10.25
CA LEU A 94 10.62 6.97 -11.27
C LEU A 94 11.51 5.73 -11.16
N ARG A 95 12.77 5.88 -10.71
CA ARG A 95 13.66 4.76 -10.44
C ARG A 95 13.33 4.09 -9.10
N ALA A 96 12.98 4.86 -8.08
CA ALA A 96 12.53 4.39 -6.77
C ALA A 96 11.28 3.52 -6.89
N MET A 97 10.27 3.95 -7.66
CA MET A 97 9.06 3.16 -7.94
C MET A 97 9.37 1.79 -8.55
N ARG A 98 10.37 1.70 -9.43
CA ARG A 98 10.80 0.44 -10.06
C ARG A 98 11.63 -0.45 -9.15
N ARG A 99 12.19 0.11 -8.07
CA ARG A 99 13.07 -0.58 -7.11
C ARG A 99 12.45 -0.71 -5.72
N LEU A 100 11.15 -0.46 -5.58
CA LEU A 100 10.46 -0.42 -4.30
C LEU A 100 10.64 -1.72 -3.48
N ASP A 101 10.75 -2.87 -4.15
CA ASP A 101 11.02 -4.18 -3.52
C ASP A 101 12.38 -4.27 -2.82
N ARG A 102 13.35 -3.44 -3.23
CA ARG A 102 14.71 -3.43 -2.68
C ARG A 102 14.96 -2.31 -1.69
N ALA A 103 13.96 -1.47 -1.43
CA ALA A 103 14.10 -0.35 -0.51
C ALA A 103 14.46 -0.82 0.92
N ASP A 104 15.22 -0.04 1.65
CA ASP A 104 15.44 -0.30 3.07
C ASP A 104 14.34 0.40 3.88
N PRO A 105 13.49 -0.32 4.63
CA PRO A 105 12.47 0.31 5.47
C PRO A 105 13.06 1.05 6.68
N THR A 106 14.31 0.78 7.05
CA THR A 106 14.98 1.44 8.18
C THR A 106 15.69 2.73 7.79
N ASP A 107 15.99 2.91 6.50
CA ASP A 107 16.70 4.07 5.97
C ASP A 107 16.18 4.46 4.57
N VAL A 108 14.96 5.01 4.54
CA VAL A 108 14.31 5.41 3.29
C VAL A 108 15.06 6.55 2.60
N GLU A 109 15.58 7.50 3.39
CA GLU A 109 16.33 8.64 2.87
C GLU A 109 17.65 8.19 2.24
N GLY A 110 18.46 7.39 2.95
CA GLY A 110 19.71 6.85 2.42
C GLY A 110 19.50 6.01 1.16
N TRP A 111 18.44 5.19 1.13
CA TRP A 111 18.05 4.46 -0.07
C TRP A 111 17.68 5.37 -1.25
N LEU A 112 16.90 6.44 -1.02
CA LEU A 112 16.53 7.38 -2.09
C LEU A 112 17.75 8.13 -2.64
N LEU A 113 18.70 8.50 -1.79
CA LEU A 113 19.97 9.10 -2.20
C LEU A 113 20.85 8.14 -3.00
N GLU A 114 20.89 6.86 -2.60
CA GLU A 114 21.55 5.80 -3.37
C GLU A 114 20.90 5.64 -4.76
N VAL A 115 19.57 5.68 -4.82
CA VAL A 115 18.81 5.59 -6.09
C VAL A 115 19.10 6.79 -7.01
N GLN A 116 19.26 7.98 -6.43
CA GLN A 116 19.70 9.18 -7.13
C GLN A 116 21.15 9.04 -7.62
N GLY A 117 21.98 8.27 -6.91
CA GLY A 117 23.38 8.05 -7.21
C GLY A 117 24.25 9.26 -6.88
N THR A 118 23.78 10.13 -5.99
CA THR A 118 24.48 11.35 -5.58
C THR A 118 24.66 11.31 -4.07
N PRO A 119 25.89 11.40 -3.54
CA PRO A 119 26.09 11.54 -2.09
C PRO A 119 25.49 12.87 -1.64
N LEU A 120 24.70 12.85 -0.56
CA LEU A 120 24.17 14.06 0.05
C LEU A 120 25.30 14.78 0.79
N ASP A 121 25.54 16.03 0.44
CA ASP A 121 26.33 16.94 1.26
C ASP A 121 25.41 17.52 2.35
N ALA A 122 25.77 17.32 3.63
CA ALA A 122 24.97 17.76 4.77
C ALA A 122 24.75 19.28 4.75
N ASP A 123 25.74 20.04 4.29
CA ASP A 123 25.66 21.50 4.17
C ASP A 123 24.75 21.94 3.02
N ALA A 124 24.59 21.11 1.99
CA ALA A 124 23.64 21.36 0.90
C ALA A 124 22.20 21.08 1.34
N ALA A 125 21.99 20.00 2.12
CA ALA A 125 20.69 19.66 2.68
C ALA A 125 20.16 20.79 3.59
N ALA A 126 21.02 21.35 4.44
CA ALA A 126 20.65 22.46 5.33
C ALA A 126 20.30 23.77 4.60
N ARG A 127 20.84 23.98 3.39
CA ARG A 127 20.63 25.20 2.59
C ARG A 127 19.50 25.11 1.59
N ALA A 128 18.92 23.92 1.39
CA ALA A 128 17.87 23.75 0.41
C ALA A 128 16.59 24.44 0.85
N ALA A 129 16.10 25.32 -0.01
CA ALA A 129 14.77 25.86 0.16
C ALA A 129 13.75 24.71 0.06
N PRO A 130 12.75 24.66 0.95
CA PRO A 130 11.66 23.72 0.82
C PRO A 130 10.96 23.96 -0.54
N LEU A 131 10.68 22.87 -1.26
CA LEU A 131 9.89 22.92 -2.48
C LEU A 131 8.49 23.46 -2.16
N ALA A 132 7.93 24.26 -3.07
CA ALA A 132 6.57 24.74 -2.89
C ALA A 132 5.59 23.56 -2.98
N SER A 133 4.54 23.56 -2.15
CA SER A 133 3.53 22.49 -2.17
C SER A 133 2.92 22.28 -3.56
N ALA A 134 2.74 23.36 -4.32
CA ALA A 134 2.25 23.30 -5.70
C ALA A 134 3.18 22.54 -6.67
N GLU A 135 4.50 22.63 -6.46
CA GLU A 135 5.49 21.88 -7.25
C GLU A 135 5.47 20.39 -6.90
N LEU A 136 5.28 20.08 -5.61
CA LEU A 136 5.10 18.70 -5.14
C LEU A 136 3.81 18.08 -5.69
N ASP A 137 2.71 18.83 -5.71
CA ASP A 137 1.43 18.41 -6.28
C ASP A 137 1.55 18.16 -7.78
N GLU A 138 2.26 19.03 -8.52
CA GLU A 138 2.51 18.84 -9.95
C GLU A 138 3.39 17.61 -10.20
N LEU A 139 4.47 17.46 -9.43
CA LEU A 139 5.35 16.29 -9.50
C LEU A 139 4.57 15.00 -9.21
N TRP A 140 3.68 15.01 -8.21
CA TRP A 140 2.80 13.87 -7.94
C TRP A 140 1.79 13.63 -9.06
N ARG A 141 1.16 14.68 -9.61
CA ARG A 141 0.23 14.58 -10.74
C ARG A 141 0.89 13.91 -11.96
N GLU A 142 2.17 14.15 -12.19
CA GLU A 142 2.94 13.49 -13.25
C GLU A 142 3.32 12.03 -12.95
N LEU A 143 3.55 11.70 -11.68
CA LEU A 143 3.94 10.36 -11.23
C LEU A 143 2.74 9.42 -11.07
N ALA A 144 1.61 9.91 -10.57
CA ALA A 144 0.43 9.12 -10.24
C ALA A 144 -0.11 8.26 -11.40
N PRO A 145 -0.12 8.71 -12.69
CA PRO A 145 -0.52 7.87 -13.81
C PRO A 145 0.45 6.73 -14.11
N ARG A 146 1.73 6.89 -13.75
CA ARG A 146 2.80 5.92 -13.94
C ARG A 146 2.95 4.97 -12.75
N TRP A 147 2.21 5.21 -11.67
CA TRP A 147 2.17 4.31 -10.54
C TRP A 147 1.78 2.91 -11.06
N PRO A 148 2.47 1.84 -10.68
CA PRO A 148 2.12 0.49 -11.07
C PRO A 148 0.76 0.11 -10.48
N ARG A 149 -0.32 0.51 -11.18
CA ARG A 149 -1.72 0.15 -10.92
C ARG A 149 -1.90 -1.32 -11.26
N GLY A 150 -1.31 -2.17 -10.44
CA GLY A 150 -1.13 -3.58 -10.83
C GLY A 150 -0.43 -4.44 -9.81
N ARG A 151 0.16 -3.88 -8.74
CA ARG A 151 0.41 -4.65 -7.51
C ARG A 151 -0.93 -4.85 -6.83
N ARG A 152 -1.65 -5.82 -7.38
CA ARG A 152 -2.96 -6.30 -6.97
C ARG A 152 -2.95 -6.38 -5.44
N LYS A 153 -4.01 -5.86 -4.80
CA LYS A 153 -4.55 -6.42 -3.54
C LYS A 153 -4.24 -7.91 -3.62
N ARG A 154 -3.36 -8.42 -2.75
CA ARG A 154 -2.95 -9.84 -2.75
C ARG A 154 -4.23 -10.60 -3.09
N ARG A 155 -4.31 -11.16 -4.31
CA ARG A 155 -5.42 -12.03 -4.64
C ARG A 155 -5.17 -13.14 -3.65
N LEU A 156 -5.86 -13.09 -2.50
CA LEU A 156 -5.87 -14.17 -1.55
C LEU A 156 -6.18 -15.36 -2.45
N PRO A 157 -5.22 -16.27 -2.63
CA PRO A 157 -5.42 -17.37 -3.55
C PRO A 157 -6.74 -18.00 -3.16
N ARG A 158 -7.59 -18.32 -4.15
CA ARG A 158 -9.02 -18.64 -3.93
C ARG A 158 -9.23 -19.63 -2.78
N TRP A 159 -8.27 -20.51 -2.54
CA TRP A 159 -8.23 -21.43 -1.40
C TRP A 159 -8.28 -20.74 -0.02
N ILE A 160 -7.66 -19.58 0.21
CA ILE A 160 -7.74 -18.88 1.51
C ILE A 160 -9.14 -18.32 1.73
N ALA A 161 -9.76 -17.76 0.69
CA ALA A 161 -11.15 -17.32 0.78
C ALA A 161 -12.09 -18.51 1.05
N GLN A 162 -11.83 -19.66 0.42
CA GLN A 162 -12.56 -20.90 0.68
C GLN A 162 -12.33 -21.42 2.11
N VAL A 163 -11.10 -21.45 2.61
CA VAL A 163 -10.78 -21.87 3.98
C VAL A 163 -11.44 -20.94 5.00
N ALA A 164 -11.41 -19.62 4.78
CA ALA A 164 -12.10 -18.66 5.63
C ALA A 164 -13.62 -18.89 5.62
N LEU A 165 -14.22 -19.13 4.44
CA LEU A 165 -15.64 -19.46 4.32
C LEU A 165 -15.99 -20.75 5.08
N VAL A 166 -15.18 -21.80 4.93
CA VAL A 166 -15.36 -23.08 5.61
C VAL A 166 -15.27 -22.91 7.13
N LEU A 167 -14.31 -22.12 7.62
CA LEU A 167 -14.18 -21.82 9.04
C LEU A 167 -15.39 -21.06 9.58
N VAL A 168 -15.91 -20.09 8.82
CA VAL A 168 -17.13 -19.35 9.20
C VAL A 168 -18.33 -20.30 9.25
N LEU A 169 -18.50 -21.16 8.24
CA LEU A 169 -19.57 -22.16 8.22
C LEU A 169 -19.46 -23.15 9.39
N LEU A 170 -18.24 -23.63 9.69
CA LEU A 170 -17.98 -24.52 10.82
C LEU A 170 -18.34 -23.84 12.15
N ALA A 171 -17.91 -22.59 12.34
CA ALA A 171 -18.24 -21.83 13.54
C ALA A 171 -19.75 -21.64 13.69
N LEU A 172 -20.46 -21.37 12.59
CA LEU A 172 -21.90 -21.18 12.58
C LEU A 172 -22.65 -22.50 12.86
N ALA A 173 -22.16 -23.62 12.32
CA ALA A 173 -22.69 -24.96 12.58
C ALA A 173 -22.56 -25.39 14.04
N VAL A 174 -21.56 -24.90 14.77
CA VAL A 174 -21.39 -25.15 16.22
C VAL A 174 -22.20 -24.14 17.05
N ALA A 175 -22.17 -22.86 16.67
CA ALA A 175 -22.80 -21.79 17.43
C ALA A 175 -24.33 -21.88 17.45
N VAL A 176 -24.96 -22.26 16.35
CA VAL A 176 -26.44 -22.36 16.24
C VAL A 176 -27.02 -23.40 17.21
N PRO A 177 -26.60 -24.69 17.20
CA PRO A 177 -27.15 -25.68 18.14
C PRO A 177 -26.79 -25.35 19.60
N TYR A 178 -25.62 -24.75 19.84
CA TYR A 178 -25.28 -24.27 21.18
C TYR A 178 -26.25 -23.18 21.66
N ALA A 179 -26.57 -22.20 20.81
CA ALA A 179 -27.54 -21.16 21.13
C ALA A 179 -28.93 -21.74 21.39
N LEU A 180 -29.38 -22.71 20.60
CA LEU A 180 -30.66 -23.39 20.80
C LEU A 180 -30.71 -24.19 22.11
N LEU A 181 -29.61 -24.85 22.50
CA LEU A 181 -29.51 -25.55 23.78
C LEU A 181 -29.55 -24.58 24.97
N VAL A 182 -28.87 -23.44 24.87
CA VAL A 182 -28.87 -22.44 25.95
C VAL A 182 -30.26 -21.82 26.11
N THR A 183 -30.95 -21.48 25.02
CA THR A 183 -32.32 -20.92 25.10
C THR A 183 -33.34 -21.93 25.66
N ALA A 184 -33.15 -23.23 25.39
CA ALA A 184 -34.04 -24.27 25.91
C ALA A 184 -33.89 -24.48 27.43
N VAL A 185 -32.74 -24.14 28.01
CA VAL A 185 -32.49 -24.26 29.46
C VAL A 185 -33.06 -23.08 30.24
N GLU A 186 -33.13 -21.88 29.63
CA GLU A 186 -33.70 -20.69 30.29
C GLU A 186 -35.24 -20.69 30.32
N GLU A 187 -35.91 -21.40 29.40
CA GLU A 187 -37.38 -21.58 29.42
C GLU A 187 -37.83 -22.75 30.31
N ALA A 188 -36.91 -23.42 31.01
CA ALA A 188 -37.29 -24.33 32.10
C ALA A 188 -37.82 -23.50 33.26
N ASP A 189 -39.11 -23.16 33.14
CA ASP A 189 -39.95 -22.58 34.17
C ASP A 189 -39.61 -23.25 35.51
N PRO A 190 -39.14 -22.51 36.53
CA PRO A 190 -38.94 -23.05 37.87
C PRO A 190 -40.32 -23.36 38.46
N SER A 191 -40.91 -24.46 38.00
CA SER A 191 -42.19 -24.95 38.49
C SER A 191 -42.03 -25.20 40.00
N PRO A 192 -42.80 -24.50 40.85
CA PRO A 192 -42.74 -24.69 42.29
C PRO A 192 -43.17 -26.12 42.62
N ASP A 193 -42.41 -26.74 43.53
CA ASP A 193 -42.53 -28.10 44.06
C ASP A 193 -43.89 -28.81 43.83
N PRO A 194 -43.89 -30.03 43.23
CA PRO A 194 -45.08 -30.86 43.25
C PRO A 194 -45.30 -31.37 44.68
N ILE A 195 -46.23 -30.77 45.41
CA ILE A 195 -46.77 -31.38 46.62
C ILE A 195 -47.45 -32.69 46.22
N ALA A 196 -46.88 -33.76 46.76
CA ALA A 196 -47.32 -35.14 46.77
C ALA A 196 -48.85 -35.33 46.76
N GLU A 197 -49.36 -35.94 45.69
CA GLU A 197 -50.57 -36.77 45.78
C GLU A 197 -50.40 -38.01 44.90
N VAL A 198 -49.80 -39.04 45.50
CA VAL A 198 -49.71 -40.39 44.93
C VAL A 198 -51.06 -41.07 45.15
N VAL A 199 -51.95 -40.98 44.16
CA VAL A 199 -53.12 -41.87 44.05
C VAL A 199 -52.76 -42.98 43.07
N GLY A 200 -52.45 -44.16 43.63
CA GLY A 200 -52.20 -45.36 42.85
C GLY A 200 -53.50 -45.86 42.21
N VAL A 201 -53.56 -45.80 40.88
CA VAL A 201 -54.53 -46.53 40.07
C VAL A 201 -53.80 -47.76 39.49
N PRO A 202 -54.21 -49.00 39.80
CA PRO A 202 -53.63 -50.18 39.19
C PRO A 202 -54.13 -50.27 37.73
N ILE A 203 -53.23 -50.05 36.77
CA ILE A 203 -53.50 -50.34 35.36
C ILE A 203 -53.24 -51.83 35.15
N VAL A 204 -54.30 -52.53 34.74
CA VAL A 204 -54.34 -53.92 34.31
C VAL A 204 -53.59 -54.05 33.00
N ASP A 205 -52.65 -54.99 32.93
CA ASP A 205 -51.99 -55.43 31.70
C ASP A 205 -53.01 -56.07 30.75
N ASP A 206 -53.55 -55.26 29.82
CA ASP A 206 -54.17 -55.80 28.61
C ASP A 206 -53.20 -55.68 27.43
N GLN A 207 -53.01 -56.84 26.81
CA GLN A 207 -52.19 -57.18 25.67
C GLN A 207 -52.29 -56.15 24.53
N PHE A 208 -51.22 -55.39 24.30
CA PHE A 208 -51.01 -54.72 23.02
C PHE A 208 -50.23 -55.66 22.10
N ASP A 209 -50.99 -56.31 21.21
CA ASP A 209 -50.51 -56.97 20.01
C ASP A 209 -49.99 -55.88 19.05
N LEU A 210 -48.68 -55.86 18.81
CA LEU A 210 -48.03 -54.96 17.87
C LEU A 210 -47.31 -55.79 16.80
N THR A 211 -48.09 -56.37 15.90
CA THR A 211 -47.64 -56.71 14.55
C THR A 211 -47.27 -55.42 13.83
N PHE A 212 -45.99 -55.09 13.76
CA PHE A 212 -45.49 -54.07 12.84
C PHE A 212 -45.20 -54.73 11.49
N GLU A 213 -46.07 -54.39 10.55
CA GLU A 213 -46.05 -54.74 9.15
C GLU A 213 -44.83 -54.09 8.48
N ASP A 214 -44.09 -54.94 7.78
CA ASP A 214 -42.97 -54.65 6.91
C ASP A 214 -43.44 -53.82 5.70
N ALA A 215 -42.85 -52.65 5.49
CA ALA A 215 -42.96 -51.90 4.24
C ALA A 215 -41.64 -51.15 4.02
N GLY A 216 -40.76 -51.78 3.25
CA GLY A 216 -39.65 -51.09 2.61
C GLY A 216 -40.14 -50.14 1.53
N GLU A 217 -39.27 -49.21 1.14
CA GLU A 217 -39.08 -48.86 -0.27
C GLU A 217 -37.80 -48.06 -0.42
N ASP A 218 -36.95 -48.59 -1.28
CA ASP A 218 -35.79 -47.95 -1.90
C ASP A 218 -36.25 -46.71 -2.69
N ASP A 219 -35.50 -45.61 -2.63
CA ASP A 219 -35.38 -44.75 -3.81
C ASP A 219 -33.99 -44.11 -3.89
N ALA A 220 -33.33 -44.46 -4.98
CA ALA A 220 -32.02 -44.00 -5.39
C ALA A 220 -32.22 -42.86 -6.38
N GLY A 221 -31.61 -41.70 -6.12
CA GLY A 221 -31.61 -40.56 -7.03
C GLY A 221 -30.22 -39.94 -7.11
N GLU A 222 -29.37 -40.54 -7.96
CA GLU A 222 -28.17 -39.92 -8.50
C GLU A 222 -28.61 -38.79 -9.44
N ASP A 223 -28.24 -37.54 -9.15
CA ASP A 223 -28.29 -36.45 -10.12
C ASP A 223 -26.87 -35.88 -10.29
N ASP A 224 -26.20 -36.43 -11.30
CA ASP A 224 -25.05 -35.86 -12.00
C ASP A 224 -25.43 -34.49 -12.56
N LEU A 225 -24.81 -33.43 -12.06
CA LEU A 225 -24.78 -32.13 -12.73
C LEU A 225 -23.33 -31.75 -13.03
N ASP A 226 -22.91 -32.13 -14.23
CA ASP A 226 -21.81 -31.57 -14.99
C ASP A 226 -22.24 -30.24 -15.65
N PRO A 227 -21.56 -29.12 -15.39
CA PRO A 227 -21.58 -28.00 -16.31
C PRO A 227 -20.17 -27.77 -16.89
N GLY A 228 -19.87 -28.53 -17.94
CA GLY A 228 -19.01 -28.06 -19.01
C GLY A 228 -19.55 -26.73 -19.56
N THR A 229 -18.72 -25.69 -19.52
CA THR A 229 -18.91 -24.54 -20.40
C THR A 229 -17.55 -24.05 -20.87
N ASP A 230 -17.28 -24.44 -22.10
CA ASP A 230 -16.32 -23.84 -23.02
C ASP A 230 -16.55 -22.34 -23.13
N VAL A 231 -15.48 -21.54 -23.00
CA VAL A 231 -15.34 -20.28 -23.74
C VAL A 231 -13.86 -20.11 -24.07
N ASP A 232 -13.51 -20.60 -25.26
CA ASP A 232 -12.39 -20.08 -26.03
C ASP A 232 -12.66 -18.61 -26.36
N ALA A 233 -11.66 -17.75 -26.11
CA ALA A 233 -11.62 -16.42 -26.69
C ALA A 233 -10.22 -16.20 -27.26
N ASP A 234 -10.16 -16.47 -28.56
CA ASP A 234 -9.20 -16.00 -29.54
C ASP A 234 -8.72 -14.56 -29.33
N GLY A 235 -7.48 -14.35 -29.75
CA GLY A 235 -7.13 -13.14 -30.49
C GLY A 235 -6.06 -12.28 -29.85
N GLU A 236 -4.80 -12.48 -30.24
CA GLU A 236 -3.93 -11.33 -30.49
C GLU A 236 -2.95 -11.67 -31.62
N GLU A 237 -3.20 -11.04 -32.77
CA GLU A 237 -2.34 -11.02 -33.96
C GLU A 237 -1.05 -10.20 -33.70
N PRO A 238 -0.01 -10.40 -34.54
CA PRO A 238 1.37 -9.95 -34.31
C PRO A 238 1.65 -8.46 -34.50
#